data_AF-A0A4P5X2Y9-F1
#
_entry.id   AF-A0A4P5X2Y9-F1
#
_cell.length_a   1.000
_cell.length_b   1.000
_cell.length_c   1.000
_cell.angle_alpha   90.00
_cell.angle_beta   90.00
_cell.angle_gamma   90.00
#
_symmetry.space_group_name_H-M   'P 1'
#
loop_
_entity.id
_entity.type
_entity.pdbx_description
1 polymer ?
#
loop_
_entity_poly.entity_id
_entity_poly.type
_entity_poly.pdbx_seq_one_letter_code
_entity_poly.pdbx_strand_id
1 'polypeptide(L)'
;MANRAFVVAGLLSLASAAMAQPVPVSLSGAPGAYTLLRDGKPYFVTGAGGTASPDLLKTVGGNSIRLWGADNIDKQLDDAHKLGLTVTVGIWLEHERHGFDYNNADQVAEQYEKAKAAILKYKDHPAVLMWGIGNEMEGEGDDAAIWSAINNIAAMAKQLDPNHPTMTVIAEMGGQGQKVKNIHRLCPAIDIIGINSYGGGPSVAERYKKFGGTKPYIITEFGPNGTWEVGRNDFGAPSELTSTQKASAFRNTYEKSVLAAKGTCLGSYAFLWGHKFEATATWFGMLLPDDTRLASADTMSELWTGKAPANRVPVIETFAFDGADRGAPGANVKVKLVASDPEKDAMTAEWVLLRETNQYETGGDFMATPEQLAKSVHDASTTGATITLPAQAGVYRIYVYLRDGKGGGATGTLPVLVK
;
A
#
# COMPACT_ATOMS: atom_id res chain seq x y z
N MET A 1 52.00 11.04 -62.16
CA MET A 1 51.45 10.48 -60.90
C MET A 1 50.55 11.54 -60.28
N ALA A 2 49.23 11.37 -60.37
CA ALA A 2 48.25 12.33 -59.87
C ALA A 2 47.75 11.86 -58.50
N ASN A 3 47.94 12.67 -57.46
CA ASN A 3 47.54 12.36 -56.10
C ASN A 3 46.10 12.86 -55.88
N ARG A 4 45.16 11.93 -55.68
CA ARG A 4 43.75 12.23 -55.34
C ARG A 4 43.63 12.32 -53.81
N ALA A 5 43.31 13.51 -53.29
CA ALA A 5 42.88 13.67 -51.91
C ALA A 5 41.37 13.40 -51.81
N PHE A 6 40.99 12.36 -51.08
CA PHE A 6 39.60 12.10 -50.70
C PHE A 6 39.29 12.91 -49.43
N VAL A 7 38.32 13.83 -49.52
CA VAL A 7 37.71 14.47 -48.35
C VAL A 7 36.54 13.60 -47.90
N VAL A 8 36.67 12.99 -46.73
CA VAL A 8 35.58 12.27 -46.06
C VAL A 8 34.81 13.29 -45.22
N ALA A 9 33.59 13.63 -45.66
CA ALA A 9 32.65 14.42 -44.86
C ALA A 9 31.97 13.50 -43.84
N GLY A 10 32.35 13.62 -42.57
CA GLY A 10 31.66 12.95 -41.47
C GLY A 10 30.35 13.66 -41.15
N LEU A 11 29.22 12.98 -41.38
CA LEU A 11 27.91 13.35 -40.86
C LEU A 11 27.91 13.11 -39.34
N LEU A 12 28.02 14.17 -38.54
CA LEU A 12 27.66 14.13 -37.13
C LEU A 12 26.13 14.05 -37.01
N SER A 13 25.61 12.85 -36.74
CA SER A 13 24.27 12.67 -36.22
C SER A 13 24.22 13.18 -34.78
N LEU A 14 23.76 14.42 -34.61
CA LEU A 14 23.33 14.94 -33.32
C LEU A 14 22.12 14.10 -32.85
N ALA A 15 22.35 13.16 -31.95
CA ALA A 15 21.29 12.52 -31.21
C ALA A 15 20.66 13.58 -30.30
N SER A 16 19.52 14.15 -30.72
CA SER A 16 18.66 14.92 -29.82
C SER A 16 18.27 13.99 -28.68
N ALA A 17 18.77 14.26 -27.47
CA ALA A 17 18.20 13.70 -26.26
C ALA A 17 16.73 14.12 -26.23
N ALA A 18 15.83 13.18 -26.55
CA ALA A 18 14.40 13.41 -26.44
C ALA A 18 14.12 13.70 -24.96
N MET A 19 13.93 14.97 -24.63
CA MET A 19 13.47 15.35 -23.30
C MET A 19 12.12 14.69 -23.09
N ALA A 20 12.04 13.80 -22.09
CA ALA A 20 10.79 13.14 -21.73
C ALA A 20 9.72 14.21 -21.51
N GLN A 21 8.61 14.11 -22.25
CA GLN A 21 7.49 15.05 -22.13
C GLN A 21 6.48 14.49 -21.13
N PRO A 22 5.83 15.35 -20.32
CA PRO A 22 4.74 14.91 -19.46
C PRO A 22 3.62 14.30 -20.31
N VAL A 23 2.95 13.29 -19.75
CA VAL A 23 1.76 12.70 -20.37
C VAL A 23 0.53 13.28 -19.68
N PRO A 24 -0.28 14.12 -20.35
CA PRO A 24 -1.39 14.80 -19.69
C PRO A 24 -2.41 13.83 -19.09
N VAL A 25 -2.79 14.11 -17.85
CA VAL A 25 -3.82 13.44 -17.08
C VAL A 25 -4.91 14.45 -16.72
N SER A 26 -6.16 14.11 -17.00
CA SER A 26 -7.30 15.01 -16.75
C SER A 26 -8.52 14.24 -16.26
N LEU A 27 -9.41 14.95 -15.57
CA LEU A 27 -10.74 14.44 -15.25
C LEU A 27 -11.74 14.93 -16.29
N SER A 28 -12.60 14.02 -16.73
CA SER A 28 -13.76 14.33 -17.58
C SER A 28 -15.04 13.81 -16.92
N GLY A 29 -16.16 14.48 -17.16
CA GLY A 29 -17.47 14.10 -16.64
C GLY A 29 -17.98 14.99 -15.52
N ALA A 30 -19.00 14.48 -14.82
CA ALA A 30 -19.75 15.17 -13.77
C ALA A 30 -19.96 14.23 -12.57
N PRO A 31 -20.46 14.72 -11.42
CA PRO A 31 -20.71 13.89 -10.24
C PRO A 31 -21.45 12.59 -10.58
N GLY A 32 -20.83 11.45 -10.25
CA GLY A 32 -21.36 10.10 -10.52
C GLY A 32 -20.98 9.50 -11.88
N ALA A 33 -20.32 10.24 -12.78
CA ALA A 33 -19.94 9.81 -14.12
C ALA A 33 -18.55 10.32 -14.55
N TYR A 34 -17.61 10.38 -13.62
CA TYR A 34 -16.23 10.77 -13.89
C TYR A 34 -15.43 9.68 -14.60
N THR A 35 -14.49 10.12 -15.43
CA THR A 35 -13.46 9.29 -16.02
C THR A 35 -12.12 10.01 -15.89
N LEU A 36 -11.11 9.32 -15.37
CA LEU A 36 -9.72 9.78 -15.44
C LEU A 36 -9.20 9.47 -16.84
N LEU A 37 -8.61 10.46 -17.49
CA LEU A 37 -8.03 10.34 -18.83
C LEU A 37 -6.53 10.50 -18.73
N ARG A 38 -5.75 9.62 -19.36
CA ARG A 38 -4.32 9.77 -19.56
C ARG A 38 -4.03 9.74 -21.06
N ASP A 39 -3.38 10.76 -21.59
CA ASP A 39 -3.22 10.94 -23.05
C ASP A 39 -4.58 10.90 -23.79
N GLY A 40 -5.60 11.53 -23.19
CA GLY A 40 -6.97 11.54 -23.72
C GLY A 40 -7.71 10.20 -23.66
N LYS A 41 -7.09 9.11 -23.16
CA LYS A 41 -7.68 7.77 -23.09
C LYS A 41 -8.16 7.44 -21.68
N PRO A 42 -9.30 6.75 -21.51
CA PRO A 42 -9.75 6.29 -20.20
C PRO A 42 -8.68 5.50 -19.46
N TYR A 43 -8.46 5.87 -18.20
CA TYR A 43 -7.49 5.27 -17.31
C TYR A 43 -8.17 4.91 -15.98
N PHE A 44 -8.23 3.62 -15.67
CA PHE A 44 -8.73 3.13 -14.39
C PHE A 44 -7.56 2.64 -13.56
N VAL A 45 -7.44 3.08 -12.30
CA VAL A 45 -6.28 2.76 -11.47
C VAL A 45 -6.41 1.33 -10.92
N THR A 46 -5.59 0.42 -11.44
CA THR A 46 -5.35 -0.92 -10.87
C THR A 46 -3.98 -0.89 -10.19
N GLY A 47 -3.89 -0.12 -9.11
CA GLY A 47 -2.62 0.21 -8.48
C GLY A 47 -2.35 -0.54 -7.19
N ALA A 48 -1.13 -0.39 -6.70
CA ALA A 48 -0.74 -0.80 -5.35
C ALA A 48 0.14 0.26 -4.69
N GLY A 49 0.01 0.44 -3.37
CA GLY A 49 0.83 1.35 -2.58
C GLY A 49 2.04 0.61 -2.03
N GLY A 50 3.25 1.14 -2.20
CA GLY A 50 4.49 0.47 -1.80
C GLY A 50 5.57 0.55 -2.87
N THR A 51 6.77 0.07 -2.53
CA THR A 51 7.96 0.13 -3.41
C THR A 51 8.58 -1.24 -3.68
N ALA A 52 7.89 -2.34 -3.36
CA ALA A 52 8.33 -3.67 -3.77
C ALA A 52 8.24 -3.86 -5.29
N SER A 53 8.61 -5.04 -5.79
CA SER A 53 8.85 -5.32 -7.21
C SER A 53 7.83 -4.69 -8.19
N PRO A 54 8.24 -3.66 -8.96
CA PRO A 54 7.41 -3.08 -10.02
C PRO A 54 7.16 -4.04 -11.19
N ASP A 55 8.15 -4.87 -11.53
CA ASP A 55 8.03 -5.92 -12.55
C ASP A 55 6.94 -6.94 -12.18
N LEU A 56 6.91 -7.36 -10.92
CA LEU A 56 5.89 -8.26 -10.42
C LEU A 56 4.52 -7.58 -10.44
N LEU A 57 4.43 -6.31 -10.02
CA LEU A 57 3.18 -5.54 -10.06
C LEU A 57 2.61 -5.50 -11.48
N LYS A 58 3.46 -5.21 -12.47
CA LYS A 58 3.08 -5.23 -13.88
C LYS A 58 2.60 -6.62 -14.32
N THR A 59 3.32 -7.65 -13.93
CA THR A 59 3.03 -9.05 -14.28
C THR A 59 1.68 -9.51 -13.75
N VAL A 60 1.30 -9.07 -12.55
CA VAL A 60 -0.01 -9.38 -11.96
C VAL A 60 -1.14 -8.47 -12.46
N GLY A 61 -0.90 -7.60 -13.44
CA GLY A 61 -1.92 -6.74 -14.04
C GLY A 61 -2.10 -5.38 -13.38
N GLY A 62 -1.21 -5.01 -12.45
CA GLY A 62 -1.13 -3.67 -11.91
C GLY A 62 -0.68 -2.66 -12.97
N ASN A 63 -1.16 -1.41 -12.86
CA ASN A 63 -0.83 -0.34 -13.81
C ASN A 63 -0.28 0.94 -13.16
N SER A 64 -0.28 1.03 -11.83
CA SER A 64 0.12 2.22 -11.11
C SER A 64 0.70 1.94 -9.73
N ILE A 65 1.63 2.78 -9.28
CA ILE A 65 2.24 2.75 -7.95
C ILE A 65 1.84 4.02 -7.20
N ARG A 66 1.50 3.91 -5.91
CA ARG A 66 1.37 5.07 -5.02
C ARG A 66 2.57 5.17 -4.09
N LEU A 67 3.18 6.36 -4.06
CA LEU A 67 4.21 6.75 -3.10
C LEU A 67 3.64 7.74 -2.09
N TRP A 68 4.20 7.78 -0.88
CA TRP A 68 3.79 8.72 0.18
C TRP A 68 4.60 10.02 0.18
N GLY A 69 5.81 10.00 -0.40
CA GLY A 69 6.69 11.15 -0.49
C GLY A 69 7.42 11.20 -1.84
N ALA A 70 8.13 12.31 -2.06
CA ALA A 70 8.86 12.59 -3.29
C ALA A 70 10.38 12.63 -3.10
N ASP A 71 10.88 12.13 -1.96
CA ASP A 71 12.30 12.11 -1.67
C ASP A 71 13.03 11.04 -2.49
N ASN A 72 13.95 11.50 -3.36
CA ASN A 72 14.82 10.65 -4.19
C ASN A 72 14.07 9.59 -5.02
N ILE A 73 12.94 9.96 -5.62
CA ILE A 73 12.08 9.04 -6.38
C ILE A 73 12.46 8.90 -7.86
N ASP A 74 13.59 9.48 -8.29
CA ASP A 74 14.04 9.52 -9.69
C ASP A 74 14.09 8.10 -10.29
N LYS A 75 14.69 7.14 -9.56
CA LYS A 75 14.79 5.75 -10.01
C LYS A 75 13.41 5.07 -10.09
N GLN A 76 12.55 5.31 -9.11
CA GLN A 76 11.21 4.72 -9.04
C GLN A 76 10.34 5.18 -10.21
N LEU A 77 10.44 6.47 -10.56
CA LEU A 77 9.78 7.04 -11.72
C LEU A 77 10.33 6.44 -13.04
N ASP A 78 11.64 6.35 -13.19
CA ASP A 78 12.28 5.75 -14.37
C ASP A 78 11.90 4.28 -14.55
N ASP A 79 11.93 3.49 -13.48
CA ASP A 79 11.58 2.07 -13.51
C ASP A 79 10.09 1.86 -13.82
N ALA A 80 9.21 2.65 -13.19
CA ALA A 80 7.78 2.64 -13.51
C ALA A 80 7.55 2.97 -14.99
N HIS A 81 8.22 4.00 -15.51
CA HIS A 81 8.10 4.39 -16.92
C HIS A 81 8.55 3.27 -17.87
N LYS A 82 9.70 2.63 -17.61
CA LYS A 82 10.20 1.50 -18.42
C LYS A 82 9.20 0.35 -18.51
N LEU A 83 8.41 0.13 -17.45
CA LEU A 83 7.39 -0.91 -17.38
C LEU A 83 6.00 -0.46 -17.88
N GLY A 84 5.87 0.80 -18.29
CA GLY A 84 4.60 1.42 -18.65
C GLY A 84 3.62 1.51 -17.47
N LEU A 85 4.15 1.57 -16.24
CA LEU A 85 3.42 1.89 -15.03
C LEU A 85 3.36 3.40 -14.86
N THR A 86 2.37 3.85 -14.10
CA THR A 86 2.28 5.25 -13.66
C THR A 86 2.55 5.36 -12.16
N VAL A 87 2.75 6.58 -11.66
CA VAL A 87 3.06 6.87 -10.26
C VAL A 87 2.18 8.01 -9.78
N THR A 88 1.36 7.75 -8.75
CA THR A 88 0.85 8.84 -7.91
C THR A 88 1.96 9.27 -6.97
N VAL A 89 2.50 10.46 -7.20
CA VAL A 89 3.61 10.99 -6.42
C VAL A 89 3.05 11.64 -5.16
N GLY A 90 3.41 11.09 -4.01
CA GLY A 90 3.06 11.65 -2.72
C GLY A 90 3.87 12.91 -2.42
N ILE A 91 3.21 13.92 -1.88
CA ILE A 91 3.83 15.09 -1.26
C ILE A 91 3.58 14.93 0.23
N TRP A 92 4.61 14.54 0.98
CA TRP A 92 4.47 14.35 2.43
C TRP A 92 4.14 15.69 3.09
N LEU A 93 3.08 15.69 3.91
CA LEU A 93 2.76 16.78 4.83
C LEU A 93 2.94 16.25 6.25
N GLU A 94 3.50 17.07 7.12
CA GLU A 94 3.78 16.72 8.50
C GLU A 94 2.51 16.60 9.35
N HIS A 95 2.61 15.82 10.42
CA HIS A 95 1.50 15.54 11.33
C HIS A 95 1.65 16.31 12.64
N GLU A 96 0.53 16.78 13.20
CA GLU A 96 0.52 17.44 14.51
C GLU A 96 1.07 16.54 15.62
N ARG A 97 0.81 15.22 15.53
CA ARG A 97 1.36 14.22 16.47
C ARG A 97 2.89 14.14 16.47
N HIS A 98 3.56 14.68 15.44
CA HIS A 98 5.01 14.79 15.35
C HIS A 98 5.53 16.19 15.74
N GLY A 99 4.65 17.07 16.22
CA GLY A 99 4.98 18.43 16.67
C GLY A 99 4.85 19.52 15.61
N PHE A 100 4.27 19.23 14.44
CA PHE A 100 3.96 20.25 13.44
C PHE A 100 2.75 21.08 13.87
N ASP A 101 2.79 22.39 13.67
CA ASP A 101 1.70 23.30 13.99
C ASP A 101 1.20 24.00 12.73
N TYR A 102 -0.01 23.66 12.27
CA TYR A 102 -0.62 24.26 11.08
C TYR A 102 -1.03 25.73 11.27
N ASN A 103 -0.98 26.26 12.49
CA ASN A 103 -1.13 27.68 12.77
C ASN A 103 0.21 28.43 12.80
N ASN A 104 1.34 27.73 12.71
CA ASN A 104 2.66 28.33 12.61
C ASN A 104 3.00 28.65 11.14
N ALA A 105 3.00 29.95 10.82
CA ALA A 105 3.23 30.43 9.46
C ALA A 105 4.59 30.01 8.87
N ASP A 106 5.66 29.94 9.68
CA ASP A 106 6.99 29.58 9.20
C ASP A 106 7.05 28.09 8.84
N GLN A 107 6.48 27.21 9.67
CA GLN A 107 6.42 25.77 9.40
C GLN A 107 5.58 25.47 8.15
N VAL A 108 4.42 26.11 8.02
CA VAL A 108 3.55 25.96 6.83
C VAL A 108 4.22 26.49 5.57
N ALA A 109 4.95 27.61 5.65
CA ALA A 109 5.70 28.16 4.51
C ALA A 109 6.84 27.23 4.08
N GLU A 110 7.59 26.65 5.02
CA GLU A 110 8.65 25.69 4.71
C GLU A 110 8.08 24.43 4.02
N GLN A 111 6.99 23.87 4.55
CA GLN A 111 6.30 22.73 3.95
C GLN A 111 5.81 23.04 2.53
N TYR A 112 5.27 24.24 2.32
CA TYR A 112 4.82 24.69 0.99
C TYR A 112 5.97 24.76 -0.01
N GLU A 113 7.13 25.33 0.35
CA GLU A 113 8.28 25.40 -0.55
C GLU A 113 8.90 24.02 -0.82
N LYS A 114 8.90 23.09 0.16
CA LYS A 114 9.28 21.69 -0.06
C LYS A 114 8.38 21.01 -1.09
N ALA A 115 7.06 21.16 -0.94
CA ALA A 115 6.08 20.62 -1.89
C ALA A 115 6.29 21.18 -3.30
N LYS A 116 6.49 22.50 -3.41
CA LYS A 116 6.75 23.20 -4.67
C LYS A 116 8.02 22.71 -5.36
N ALA A 117 9.11 22.51 -4.61
CA ALA A 117 10.36 21.98 -5.15
C ALA A 117 10.17 20.56 -5.72
N ALA A 118 9.45 19.69 -5.02
CA ALA A 118 9.14 18.34 -5.50
C ALA A 118 8.30 18.37 -6.80
N ILE A 119 7.27 19.23 -6.86
CA ILE A 119 6.42 19.37 -8.05
C ILE A 119 7.22 19.86 -9.25
N LEU A 120 8.00 20.94 -9.09
CA LEU A 120 8.84 21.47 -10.16
C LEU A 120 9.85 20.45 -10.68
N LYS A 121 10.38 19.61 -9.78
CA LYS A 121 11.35 18.58 -10.15
C LYS A 121 10.73 17.47 -11.01
N TYR A 122 9.53 16.98 -10.66
CA TYR A 122 8.99 15.76 -11.25
C TYR A 122 7.81 15.95 -12.21
N LYS A 123 7.22 17.16 -12.33
CA LYS A 123 6.05 17.42 -13.19
C LYS A 123 6.17 17.01 -14.65
N ASP A 124 7.38 17.01 -15.21
CA ASP A 124 7.61 16.69 -16.62
C ASP A 124 7.88 15.19 -16.84
N HIS A 125 7.92 14.38 -15.77
CA HIS A 125 8.23 12.96 -15.87
C HIS A 125 7.01 12.16 -16.37
N PRO A 126 7.12 11.35 -17.44
CA PRO A 126 5.99 10.70 -18.11
C PRO A 126 5.27 9.62 -17.28
N ALA A 127 5.93 9.09 -16.24
CA ALA A 127 5.28 8.17 -15.30
C ALA A 127 4.33 8.87 -14.31
N VAL A 128 4.42 10.19 -14.11
CA VAL A 128 3.53 10.86 -13.15
C VAL A 128 2.07 10.70 -13.59
N LEU A 129 1.22 10.28 -12.65
CA LEU A 129 -0.22 10.17 -12.83
C LEU A 129 -0.93 11.37 -12.23
N MET A 130 -0.61 11.69 -10.97
CA MET A 130 -1.25 12.73 -10.17
C MET A 130 -0.43 13.02 -8.91
N TRP A 131 -0.72 14.14 -8.25
CA TRP A 131 -0.10 14.55 -7.00
C TRP A 131 -0.96 14.16 -5.79
N GLY A 132 -0.45 13.29 -4.92
CA GLY A 132 -1.06 12.93 -3.65
C GLY A 132 -0.58 13.86 -2.53
N ILE A 133 -1.32 14.94 -2.27
CA ILE A 133 -0.98 15.97 -1.31
C ILE A 133 -1.33 15.48 0.10
N GLY A 134 -0.31 14.95 0.75
CA GLY A 134 -0.29 14.38 2.08
C GLY A 134 -1.13 13.11 2.26
N ASN A 135 -1.01 12.53 3.46
CA ASN A 135 -1.63 11.27 3.86
C ASN A 135 -2.03 11.30 5.34
N GLU A 136 -3.33 11.28 5.61
CA GLU A 136 -3.87 11.09 6.97
C GLU A 136 -3.36 12.11 8.01
N MET A 137 -2.98 13.30 7.55
CA MET A 137 -2.48 14.37 8.41
C MET A 137 -3.60 15.10 9.16
N GLU A 138 -4.85 14.90 8.76
CA GLU A 138 -6.00 15.67 9.23
C GLU A 138 -6.52 15.28 10.62
N GLY A 139 -6.00 14.20 11.22
CA GLY A 139 -6.53 13.66 12.47
C GLY A 139 -8.03 13.37 12.37
N GLU A 140 -8.83 13.97 13.26
CA GLU A 140 -10.30 13.87 13.25
C GLU A 140 -10.96 14.72 12.14
N GLY A 141 -10.21 15.64 11.55
CA GLY A 141 -10.59 16.48 10.43
C GLY A 141 -11.33 17.76 10.81
N ASP A 142 -11.22 18.23 12.04
CA ASP A 142 -11.86 19.44 12.57
C ASP A 142 -11.04 20.72 12.41
N ASP A 143 -9.71 20.62 12.25
CA ASP A 143 -8.86 21.79 12.03
C ASP A 143 -8.92 22.31 10.58
N ALA A 144 -9.42 23.53 10.41
CA ALA A 144 -9.48 24.24 9.13
C ALA A 144 -8.10 24.66 8.58
N ALA A 145 -7.10 24.84 9.44
CA ALA A 145 -5.76 25.25 9.03
C ALA A 145 -5.09 24.15 8.19
N ILE A 146 -5.27 22.87 8.56
CA ILE A 146 -4.81 21.71 7.79
C ILE A 146 -5.40 21.73 6.38
N TRP A 147 -6.74 21.84 6.28
CA TRP A 147 -7.43 21.87 4.99
C TRP A 147 -7.02 23.06 4.12
N SER A 148 -6.75 24.21 4.74
CA SER A 148 -6.25 25.40 4.04
C SER A 148 -4.83 25.16 3.49
N ALA A 149 -3.93 24.58 4.27
CA ALA A 149 -2.58 24.23 3.82
C ALA A 149 -2.60 23.25 2.65
N ILE A 150 -3.44 22.21 2.72
CA ILE A 150 -3.66 21.25 1.61
C ILE A 150 -4.11 21.98 0.35
N ASN A 151 -5.12 22.85 0.47
CA ASN A 151 -5.65 23.58 -0.68
C ASN A 151 -4.63 24.54 -1.29
N ASN A 152 -3.81 25.20 -0.47
CA ASN A 152 -2.79 26.13 -0.94
C ASN A 152 -1.72 25.39 -1.77
N ILE A 153 -1.29 24.20 -1.32
CA ILE A 153 -0.37 23.34 -2.08
C ILE A 153 -1.04 22.83 -3.35
N ALA A 154 -2.31 22.42 -3.30
CA ALA A 154 -3.04 21.96 -4.48
C ALA A 154 -3.22 23.06 -5.53
N ALA A 155 -3.56 24.28 -5.12
CA ALA A 155 -3.68 25.42 -6.01
C ALA A 155 -2.34 25.76 -6.68
N MET A 156 -1.25 25.71 -5.92
CA MET A 156 0.11 25.89 -6.43
C MET A 156 0.49 24.79 -7.43
N ALA A 157 0.20 23.52 -7.11
CA ALA A 157 0.49 22.40 -7.99
C ALA A 157 -0.19 22.59 -9.36
N LYS A 158 -1.47 22.99 -9.37
CA LYS A 158 -2.23 23.22 -10.62
C LYS A 158 -1.69 24.39 -11.45
N GLN A 159 -1.10 25.40 -10.81
CA GLN A 159 -0.46 26.50 -11.51
C GLN A 159 0.86 26.07 -12.16
N LEU A 160 1.66 25.27 -11.47
CA LEU A 160 2.99 24.86 -11.94
C LEU A 160 2.94 23.67 -12.90
N ASP A 161 1.93 22.81 -12.74
CA ASP A 161 1.73 21.59 -13.49
C ASP A 161 0.25 21.45 -13.91
N PRO A 162 -0.12 22.01 -15.08
CA PRO A 162 -1.47 21.87 -15.61
C PRO A 162 -1.74 20.48 -16.19
N ASN A 163 -0.74 19.58 -16.22
CA ASN A 163 -0.86 18.27 -16.84
C ASN A 163 -1.35 17.19 -15.89
N HIS A 164 -1.30 17.39 -14.56
CA HIS A 164 -1.65 16.33 -13.61
C HIS A 164 -2.65 16.83 -12.55
N PRO A 165 -3.68 16.04 -12.22
CA PRO A 165 -4.66 16.41 -11.20
C PRO A 165 -4.06 16.29 -9.79
N THR A 166 -4.77 16.87 -8.82
CA THR A 166 -4.41 16.81 -7.41
C THR A 166 -5.37 15.93 -6.61
N MET A 167 -4.83 15.20 -5.64
CA MET A 167 -5.57 14.35 -4.71
C MET A 167 -5.08 14.61 -3.29
N THR A 168 -5.97 14.59 -2.29
CA THR A 168 -5.58 14.52 -0.87
C THR A 168 -6.05 13.19 -0.30
N VAL A 169 -5.29 12.59 0.62
CA VAL A 169 -5.61 11.28 1.18
C VAL A 169 -6.01 11.39 2.64
N ILE A 170 -7.19 10.86 2.98
CA ILE A 170 -7.77 10.88 4.33
C ILE A 170 -7.92 9.49 4.94
N ALA A 171 -7.80 9.41 6.26
CA ALA A 171 -8.08 8.22 7.06
C ALA A 171 -9.59 8.12 7.29
N GLU A 172 -10.26 7.21 6.58
CA GLU A 172 -11.73 7.13 6.61
C GLU A 172 -12.41 8.48 6.23
N MET A 173 -13.74 8.52 6.26
CA MET A 173 -14.51 9.74 5.92
C MET A 173 -14.93 10.57 7.14
N GLY A 174 -14.57 10.11 8.34
CA GLY A 174 -15.04 10.64 9.61
C GLY A 174 -16.47 10.18 9.98
N GLY A 175 -16.81 10.25 11.28
CA GLY A 175 -18.04 9.70 11.86
C GLY A 175 -19.36 10.12 11.18
N GLN A 176 -19.42 11.29 10.54
CA GLN A 176 -20.60 11.75 9.78
C GLN A 176 -20.21 12.38 8.43
N GLY A 177 -19.12 11.89 7.82
CA GLY A 177 -18.63 12.40 6.55
C GLY A 177 -17.99 13.79 6.63
N GLN A 178 -17.58 14.23 7.82
CA GLN A 178 -17.06 15.59 8.03
C GLN A 178 -15.80 15.86 7.21
N LYS A 179 -14.92 14.87 7.03
CA LYS A 179 -13.69 15.01 6.25
C LYS A 179 -14.02 15.27 4.76
N VAL A 180 -14.97 14.51 4.22
CA VAL A 180 -15.49 14.71 2.85
C VAL A 180 -16.11 16.11 2.69
N LYS A 181 -16.95 16.53 3.64
CA LYS A 181 -17.56 17.87 3.64
C LYS A 181 -16.53 18.99 3.72
N ASN A 182 -15.48 18.82 4.52
CA ASN A 182 -14.41 19.79 4.66
C ASN A 182 -13.58 19.91 3.38
N ILE A 183 -13.23 18.80 2.72
CA ILE A 183 -12.55 18.85 1.41
C ILE A 183 -13.41 19.60 0.38
N HIS A 184 -14.71 19.32 0.33
CA HIS A 184 -15.63 20.03 -0.58
C HIS A 184 -15.69 21.55 -0.33
N ARG A 185 -15.62 21.97 0.93
CA ARG A 185 -15.75 23.36 1.34
C ARG A 185 -14.43 24.14 1.29
N LEU A 186 -13.35 23.51 1.74
CA LEU A 186 -12.08 24.17 2.04
C LEU A 186 -10.97 23.82 1.05
N CYS A 187 -11.14 22.76 0.25
CA CYS A 187 -10.13 22.30 -0.70
C CYS A 187 -10.66 22.29 -2.16
N PRO A 188 -11.14 23.43 -2.70
CA PRO A 188 -11.65 23.48 -4.07
C PRO A 188 -10.61 23.09 -5.12
N ALA A 189 -9.30 23.28 -4.86
CA ALA A 189 -8.25 22.93 -5.79
C ALA A 189 -8.02 21.42 -5.90
N ILE A 190 -8.40 20.62 -4.89
CA ILE A 190 -8.31 19.16 -4.92
C ILE A 190 -9.28 18.57 -5.93
N ASP A 191 -8.80 17.76 -6.87
CA ASP A 191 -9.62 17.17 -7.93
C ASP A 191 -10.24 15.83 -7.52
N ILE A 192 -9.49 15.02 -6.75
CA ILE A 192 -9.83 13.64 -6.37
C ILE A 192 -9.69 13.49 -4.84
N ILE A 193 -10.57 12.71 -4.22
CA ILE A 193 -10.41 12.33 -2.80
C ILE A 193 -9.79 10.93 -2.71
N GLY A 194 -8.62 10.82 -2.08
CA GLY A 194 -8.04 9.53 -1.70
C GLY A 194 -8.61 9.08 -0.37
N ILE A 195 -9.09 7.84 -0.28
CA ILE A 195 -9.67 7.29 0.94
C ILE A 195 -8.89 6.03 1.34
N ASN A 196 -8.26 6.08 2.50
CA ASN A 196 -7.72 4.89 3.15
C ASN A 196 -8.83 4.27 4.00
N SER A 197 -9.12 2.99 3.75
CA SER A 197 -10.20 2.27 4.43
C SER A 197 -9.95 0.77 4.45
N TYR A 198 -9.83 0.21 5.65
CA TYR A 198 -9.49 -1.19 5.90
C TYR A 198 -10.76 -2.00 6.17
N GLY A 199 -11.11 -2.26 7.43
CA GLY A 199 -12.36 -2.97 7.77
C GLY A 199 -13.62 -2.28 7.26
N GLY A 200 -13.59 -0.94 7.17
CA GLY A 200 -14.66 -0.13 6.56
C GLY A 200 -14.72 -0.14 5.03
N GLY A 201 -13.70 -0.69 4.36
CA GLY A 201 -13.47 -0.62 2.92
C GLY A 201 -14.66 -1.06 2.06
N PRO A 202 -15.34 -2.18 2.37
CA PRO A 202 -16.47 -2.65 1.58
C PRO A 202 -17.67 -1.69 1.52
N SER A 203 -17.78 -0.75 2.48
CA SER A 203 -18.90 0.19 2.61
C SER A 203 -18.59 1.61 2.12
N VAL A 204 -17.37 1.87 1.63
CA VAL A 204 -16.92 3.22 1.26
C VAL A 204 -17.85 3.86 0.22
N ALA A 205 -18.21 3.15 -0.84
CA ALA A 205 -19.06 3.71 -1.90
C ALA A 205 -20.42 4.19 -1.37
N GLU A 206 -21.08 3.37 -0.54
CA GLU A 206 -22.37 3.70 0.06
C GLU A 206 -22.26 4.91 0.99
N ARG A 207 -21.29 4.87 1.91
CA ARG A 207 -21.06 5.95 2.88
C ARG A 207 -20.68 7.26 2.20
N TYR A 208 -19.80 7.22 1.20
CA TYR A 208 -19.38 8.40 0.44
C TYR A 208 -20.57 9.10 -0.23
N LYS A 209 -21.44 8.32 -0.89
CA LYS A 209 -22.68 8.84 -1.48
C LYS A 209 -23.62 9.40 -0.41
N LYS A 210 -23.83 8.69 0.68
CA LYS A 210 -24.68 9.13 1.81
C LYS A 210 -24.19 10.45 2.42
N PHE A 211 -22.89 10.66 2.47
CA PHE A 211 -22.28 11.88 2.99
C PHE A 211 -22.28 13.06 2.00
N GLY A 212 -22.81 12.86 0.79
CA GLY A 212 -22.93 13.91 -0.22
C GLY A 212 -21.64 14.17 -0.99
N GLY A 213 -20.74 13.19 -1.07
CA GLY A 213 -19.52 13.30 -1.86
C GLY A 213 -19.82 13.48 -3.35
N THR A 214 -19.31 14.54 -3.96
CA THR A 214 -19.53 14.84 -5.38
C THR A 214 -18.26 14.83 -6.22
N LYS A 215 -17.07 14.87 -5.60
CA LYS A 215 -15.79 14.66 -6.29
C LYS A 215 -15.61 13.15 -6.55
N PRO A 216 -14.87 12.73 -7.58
CA PRO A 216 -14.47 11.34 -7.67
C PRO A 216 -13.52 10.97 -6.54
N TYR A 217 -13.46 9.68 -6.19
CA TYR A 217 -12.51 9.15 -5.21
C TYR A 217 -11.66 8.02 -5.78
N ILE A 218 -10.55 7.75 -5.11
CA ILE A 218 -9.71 6.55 -5.28
C ILE A 218 -9.57 5.93 -3.90
N ILE A 219 -9.74 4.61 -3.78
CA ILE A 219 -9.38 3.91 -2.54
C ILE A 219 -7.86 3.78 -2.50
N THR A 220 -7.19 4.60 -1.69
CA THR A 220 -5.72 4.75 -1.74
C THR A 220 -4.97 3.78 -0.85
N GLU A 221 -5.65 3.16 0.11
CA GLU A 221 -5.19 2.00 0.88
C GLU A 221 -6.41 1.17 1.28
N PHE A 222 -6.31 -0.14 1.10
CA PHE A 222 -7.27 -1.11 1.62
C PHE A 222 -6.59 -2.46 1.78
N GLY A 223 -7.12 -3.26 2.70
CA GLY A 223 -6.58 -4.57 3.05
C GLY A 223 -7.40 -5.20 4.18
N PRO A 224 -6.82 -6.13 4.97
CA PRO A 224 -7.49 -6.63 6.15
C PRO A 224 -7.71 -5.52 7.18
N ASN A 225 -8.59 -5.77 8.16
CA ASN A 225 -8.80 -4.90 9.31
C ASN A 225 -7.48 -4.44 9.93
N GLY A 226 -7.42 -3.15 10.26
CA GLY A 226 -6.37 -2.59 11.09
C GLY A 226 -6.40 -3.19 12.51
N THR A 227 -5.28 -3.08 13.21
CA THR A 227 -5.13 -3.60 14.58
C THR A 227 -6.11 -2.95 15.56
N TRP A 228 -6.49 -1.70 15.31
CA TRP A 228 -7.50 -0.94 16.04
C TRP A 228 -8.95 -1.42 15.78
N GLU A 229 -9.17 -2.26 14.77
CA GLU A 229 -10.50 -2.78 14.38
C GLU A 229 -10.72 -4.23 14.83
N VAL A 230 -9.76 -4.84 15.56
CA VAL A 230 -9.82 -6.24 16.00
C VAL A 230 -9.68 -6.37 17.53
N GLY A 231 -10.26 -7.43 18.07
CA GLY A 231 -10.14 -7.77 19.49
C GLY A 231 -8.76 -8.28 19.89
N ARG A 232 -8.49 -8.27 21.20
CA ARG A 232 -7.28 -8.82 21.81
C ARG A 232 -7.62 -10.09 22.60
N ASN A 233 -6.67 -11.02 22.68
CA ASN A 233 -6.80 -12.22 23.52
C ASN A 233 -6.63 -11.88 25.03
N ASP A 234 -6.73 -12.90 25.90
CA ASP A 234 -6.69 -12.73 27.35
C ASP A 234 -5.34 -12.25 27.91
N PHE A 235 -4.27 -12.29 27.11
CA PHE A 235 -2.97 -11.70 27.41
C PHE A 235 -2.61 -10.52 26.50
N GLY A 236 -3.61 -9.88 25.87
CA GLY A 236 -3.48 -8.56 25.26
C GLY A 236 -2.92 -8.53 23.84
N ALA A 237 -2.68 -9.68 23.19
CA ALA A 237 -2.19 -9.76 21.82
C ALA A 237 -3.36 -9.78 20.81
N PRO A 238 -3.28 -9.03 19.70
CA PRO A 238 -4.31 -9.06 18.68
C PRO A 238 -4.21 -10.34 17.83
N SER A 239 -5.37 -10.87 17.44
CA SER A 239 -5.43 -11.99 16.50
C SER A 239 -5.19 -11.48 15.08
N GLU A 240 -4.29 -12.15 14.36
CA GLU A 240 -4.01 -11.83 12.96
C GLU A 240 -4.52 -12.97 12.07
N LEU A 241 -5.17 -12.60 10.97
CA LEU A 241 -5.67 -13.52 9.97
C LEU A 241 -4.52 -14.21 9.21
N THR A 242 -4.75 -15.43 8.72
CA THR A 242 -3.81 -16.04 7.76
C THR A 242 -3.82 -15.27 6.44
N SER A 243 -2.76 -15.38 5.62
CA SER A 243 -2.73 -14.76 4.29
C SER A 243 -3.96 -15.15 3.45
N THR A 244 -4.38 -16.42 3.53
CA THR A 244 -5.59 -16.94 2.87
C THR A 244 -6.85 -16.18 3.32
N GLN A 245 -7.02 -15.95 4.62
CA GLN A 245 -8.18 -15.23 5.15
C GLN A 245 -8.15 -13.73 4.79
N LYS A 246 -6.97 -13.11 4.77
CA LYS A 246 -6.80 -11.70 4.38
C LYS A 246 -7.27 -11.43 2.96
N ALA A 247 -7.15 -12.39 2.04
CA ALA A 247 -7.57 -12.27 0.65
C ALA A 247 -9.04 -11.80 0.50
N SER A 248 -9.94 -12.28 1.37
CA SER A 248 -11.35 -11.89 1.32
C SER A 248 -11.59 -10.41 1.59
N ALA A 249 -10.76 -9.76 2.41
CA ALA A 249 -10.87 -8.33 2.70
C ALA A 249 -10.59 -7.49 1.44
N PHE A 250 -9.52 -7.83 0.71
CA PHE A 250 -9.19 -7.18 -0.56
C PHE A 250 -10.31 -7.33 -1.58
N ARG A 251 -10.81 -8.57 -1.77
CA ARG A 251 -11.91 -8.83 -2.71
C ARG A 251 -13.17 -8.05 -2.37
N ASN A 252 -13.59 -8.09 -1.11
CA ASN A 252 -14.81 -7.42 -0.66
C ASN A 252 -14.76 -5.92 -0.89
N THR A 253 -13.64 -5.26 -0.57
CA THR A 253 -13.48 -3.83 -0.79
C THR A 253 -13.47 -3.50 -2.29
N TYR A 254 -12.70 -4.24 -3.07
CA TYR A 254 -12.58 -3.98 -4.50
C TYR A 254 -13.90 -4.18 -5.24
N GLU A 255 -14.61 -5.29 -5.00
CA GLU A 255 -15.90 -5.55 -5.66
C GLU A 255 -16.96 -4.52 -5.25
N LYS A 256 -17.11 -4.25 -3.94
CA LYS A 256 -18.22 -3.44 -3.42
C LYS A 256 -17.99 -1.93 -3.46
N SER A 257 -16.75 -1.47 -3.43
CA SER A 257 -16.44 -0.04 -3.37
C SER A 257 -15.53 0.47 -4.48
N VAL A 258 -14.97 -0.40 -5.32
CA VAL A 258 -14.23 0.00 -6.52
C VAL A 258 -15.05 -0.30 -7.77
N LEU A 259 -15.39 -1.57 -8.00
CA LEU A 259 -16.12 -1.99 -9.21
C LEU A 259 -17.60 -1.58 -9.19
N ALA A 260 -18.28 -1.65 -8.04
CA ALA A 260 -19.68 -1.26 -7.92
C ALA A 260 -19.91 0.27 -7.97
N ALA A 261 -18.83 1.08 -7.90
CA ALA A 261 -18.89 2.53 -7.85
C ALA A 261 -18.24 3.21 -9.07
N LYS A 262 -18.15 2.51 -10.22
CA LYS A 262 -17.62 3.09 -11.47
C LYS A 262 -18.31 4.42 -11.79
N GLY A 263 -17.53 5.42 -12.21
CA GLY A 263 -18.00 6.78 -12.43
C GLY A 263 -17.93 7.67 -11.19
N THR A 264 -17.78 7.10 -9.99
CA THR A 264 -17.43 7.85 -8.77
C THR A 264 -16.06 7.42 -8.25
N CYS A 265 -15.79 6.12 -8.22
CA CYS A 265 -14.48 5.55 -7.95
C CYS A 265 -13.66 5.44 -9.24
N LEU A 266 -12.45 5.99 -9.24
CA LEU A 266 -11.53 5.98 -10.39
C LEU A 266 -10.50 4.83 -10.33
N GLY A 267 -10.61 3.98 -9.31
CA GLY A 267 -9.75 2.83 -9.10
C GLY A 267 -9.26 2.74 -7.66
N SER A 268 -8.14 2.05 -7.45
CA SER A 268 -7.62 1.81 -6.11
C SER A 268 -6.13 1.50 -6.09
N TYR A 269 -5.52 1.67 -4.92
CA TYR A 269 -4.20 1.18 -4.55
C TYR A 269 -4.33 0.14 -3.42
N ALA A 270 -4.08 -1.14 -3.73
CA ALA A 270 -4.03 -2.18 -2.72
C ALA A 270 -2.81 -1.97 -1.80
N PHE A 271 -2.96 -2.23 -0.49
CA PHE A 271 -1.91 -1.97 0.49
C PHE A 271 -1.64 -3.19 1.40
N LEU A 272 -0.40 -3.56 1.69
CA LEU A 272 0.87 -2.96 1.24
C LEU A 272 1.53 -3.82 0.14
N TRP A 273 1.88 -3.22 -1.00
CA TRP A 273 2.70 -3.87 -2.03
C TRP A 273 4.15 -4.01 -1.55
N GLY A 274 4.43 -5.13 -0.91
CA GLY A 274 5.67 -5.42 -0.22
C GLY A 274 5.41 -6.00 1.16
N HIS A 275 6.34 -5.74 2.06
CA HIS A 275 6.31 -6.14 3.45
C HIS A 275 6.76 -4.98 4.33
N LYS A 276 6.27 -4.96 5.56
CA LYS A 276 6.68 -4.02 6.60
C LYS A 276 6.31 -4.61 7.95
N PHE A 277 7.17 -4.42 8.94
CA PHE A 277 6.80 -4.72 10.31
C PHE A 277 5.85 -3.62 10.81
N GLU A 278 4.57 -3.95 10.96
CA GLU A 278 3.52 -3.06 11.42
C GLU A 278 2.52 -3.86 12.24
N ALA A 279 2.54 -3.67 13.56
CA ALA A 279 2.11 -4.59 14.61
C ALA A 279 2.79 -5.97 14.59
N THR A 280 2.85 -6.62 13.43
CA THR A 280 3.52 -7.89 13.20
C THR A 280 4.31 -7.85 11.89
N ALA A 281 5.10 -8.89 11.62
CA ALA A 281 5.87 -9.00 10.39
C ALA A 281 5.01 -9.20 9.13
N THR A 282 3.73 -9.53 9.28
CA THR A 282 2.88 -10.00 8.17
C THR A 282 1.56 -9.25 8.04
N TRP A 283 1.25 -8.28 8.90
CA TRP A 283 -0.11 -7.73 9.04
C TRP A 283 -0.71 -7.27 7.71
N PHE A 284 -0.07 -6.29 7.05
CA PHE A 284 -0.56 -5.69 5.80
C PHE A 284 0.16 -6.16 4.53
N GLY A 285 1.31 -6.83 4.66
CA GLY A 285 2.15 -7.19 3.52
C GLY A 285 1.45 -8.10 2.50
N MET A 286 1.54 -7.75 1.22
CA MET A 286 1.07 -8.57 0.10
C MET A 286 2.15 -9.49 -0.46
N LEU A 287 3.42 -9.17 -0.18
CA LEU A 287 4.60 -9.92 -0.60
C LEU A 287 5.49 -10.19 0.61
N LEU A 288 6.29 -11.26 0.55
CA LEU A 288 7.40 -11.48 1.47
C LEU A 288 8.64 -10.67 1.05
N PRO A 289 9.71 -10.59 1.88
CA PRO A 289 10.93 -9.87 1.53
C PRO A 289 11.65 -10.32 0.26
N ASP A 290 11.41 -11.57 -0.16
CA ASP A 290 11.94 -12.18 -1.38
C ASP A 290 10.97 -12.06 -2.57
N ASP A 291 10.00 -11.14 -2.50
CA ASP A 291 8.91 -10.94 -3.46
C ASP A 291 7.95 -12.15 -3.63
N THR A 292 8.02 -13.16 -2.75
CA THR A 292 7.04 -14.25 -2.74
C THR A 292 5.64 -13.67 -2.56
N ARG A 293 4.73 -13.96 -3.49
CA ARG A 293 3.36 -13.45 -3.42
C ARG A 293 2.54 -14.17 -2.38
N LEU A 294 1.66 -13.42 -1.72
CA LEU A 294 0.62 -13.96 -0.84
C LEU A 294 -0.76 -13.91 -1.52
N ALA A 295 -1.77 -14.49 -0.86
CA ALA A 295 -3.11 -14.64 -1.43
C ALA A 295 -3.80 -13.31 -1.76
N SER A 296 -3.42 -12.21 -1.09
CA SER A 296 -3.85 -10.86 -1.43
C SER A 296 -3.34 -10.42 -2.81
N ALA A 297 -2.07 -10.68 -3.14
CA ALA A 297 -1.52 -10.38 -4.46
C ALA A 297 -2.20 -11.20 -5.57
N ASP A 298 -2.47 -12.50 -5.31
CA ASP A 298 -3.22 -13.35 -6.23
C ASP A 298 -4.66 -12.85 -6.47
N THR A 299 -5.33 -12.48 -5.39
CA THR A 299 -6.70 -11.94 -5.45
C THR A 299 -6.75 -10.68 -6.29
N MET A 300 -5.81 -9.76 -6.07
CA MET A 300 -5.74 -8.54 -6.89
C MET A 300 -5.38 -8.86 -8.35
N SER A 301 -4.48 -9.81 -8.59
CA SER A 301 -4.16 -10.27 -9.95
C SER A 301 -5.39 -10.75 -10.70
N GLU A 302 -6.23 -11.54 -10.04
CA GLU A 302 -7.49 -12.03 -10.62
C GLU A 302 -8.45 -10.88 -10.93
N LEU A 303 -8.64 -9.96 -9.98
CA LEU A 303 -9.56 -8.85 -10.11
C LEU A 303 -9.12 -7.81 -11.15
N TRP A 304 -7.80 -7.63 -11.34
CA TRP A 304 -7.24 -6.71 -12.33
C TRP A 304 -7.24 -7.29 -13.75
N THR A 305 -6.94 -8.58 -13.90
CA THR A 305 -6.82 -9.23 -15.21
C THR A 305 -8.11 -9.92 -15.67
N GLY A 306 -9.05 -10.16 -14.74
CA GLY A 306 -10.24 -10.98 -14.96
C GLY A 306 -9.96 -12.48 -15.06
N LYS A 307 -8.76 -12.94 -14.68
CA LYS A 307 -8.33 -14.34 -14.80
C LYS A 307 -7.57 -14.78 -13.56
N ALA A 308 -7.84 -16.01 -13.10
CA ALA A 308 -7.04 -16.60 -12.03
C ALA A 308 -5.56 -16.69 -12.44
N PRO A 309 -4.63 -16.47 -11.50
CA PRO A 309 -3.21 -16.74 -11.69
C PRO A 309 -2.97 -18.17 -12.17
N ALA A 310 -2.01 -18.36 -13.08
CA ALA A 310 -1.69 -19.68 -13.62
C ALA A 310 -1.09 -20.63 -12.56
N ASN A 311 -0.36 -20.06 -11.59
CA ASN A 311 0.15 -20.73 -10.40
C ASN A 311 -0.37 -19.97 -9.19
N ARG A 312 -1.24 -20.60 -8.41
CA ARG A 312 -1.90 -20.00 -7.26
C ARG A 312 -1.06 -20.24 -6.02
N VAL A 313 -1.13 -19.32 -5.08
CA VAL A 313 -0.41 -19.46 -3.82
C VAL A 313 -0.99 -20.60 -2.96
N PRO A 314 -0.19 -21.17 -2.04
CA PRO A 314 -0.69 -22.07 -1.02
C PRO A 314 -1.85 -21.52 -0.19
N VAL A 315 -2.68 -22.43 0.31
CA VAL A 315 -3.88 -22.17 1.10
C VAL A 315 -3.69 -22.74 2.50
N ILE A 316 -3.83 -21.92 3.54
CA ILE A 316 -3.88 -22.37 4.93
C ILE A 316 -5.34 -22.58 5.32
N GLU A 317 -5.72 -23.83 5.57
CA GLU A 317 -7.06 -24.22 6.02
C GLU A 317 -7.19 -24.11 7.54
N THR A 318 -6.14 -24.48 8.27
CA THR A 318 -6.12 -24.42 9.74
C THR A 318 -4.72 -24.18 10.24
N PHE A 319 -4.58 -23.25 11.19
CA PHE A 319 -3.35 -23.06 11.97
C PHE A 319 -3.70 -22.81 13.43
N ALA A 320 -3.31 -23.71 14.32
CA ALA A 320 -3.74 -23.70 15.72
C ALA A 320 -2.72 -24.35 16.67
N PHE A 321 -2.85 -24.07 17.97
CA PHE A 321 -2.13 -24.82 19.00
C PHE A 321 -2.68 -26.24 19.15
N ASP A 322 -1.79 -27.20 19.35
CA ASP A 322 -2.10 -28.56 19.80
C ASP A 322 -1.92 -28.66 21.31
N GLY A 323 -2.84 -28.04 22.04
CA GLY A 323 -2.77 -27.87 23.49
C GLY A 323 -2.80 -26.40 23.90
N ALA A 324 -2.04 -26.05 24.93
CA ALA A 324 -2.04 -24.70 25.49
C ALA A 324 -1.28 -23.70 24.61
N ASP A 325 -1.81 -22.47 24.57
CA ASP A 325 -1.18 -21.27 24.01
C ASP A 325 -0.20 -20.59 24.99
N ARG A 326 0.18 -21.30 26.06
CA ARG A 326 0.98 -20.75 27.16
C ARG A 326 1.73 -21.82 27.93
N GLY A 327 2.82 -21.42 28.60
CA GLY A 327 3.59 -22.31 29.46
C GLY A 327 4.67 -21.59 30.26
N ALA A 328 5.34 -22.33 31.15
CA ALA A 328 6.52 -21.83 31.86
C ALA A 328 7.75 -21.82 30.94
N PRO A 329 8.81 -21.06 31.27
CA PRO A 329 10.09 -21.13 30.58
C PRO A 329 10.60 -22.55 30.40
N GLY A 330 11.05 -22.89 29.19
CA GLY A 330 11.52 -24.23 28.82
C GLY A 330 10.43 -25.27 28.56
N ALA A 331 9.15 -24.95 28.79
CA ALA A 331 8.06 -25.82 28.38
C ALA A 331 7.94 -25.87 26.85
N ASN A 332 7.43 -26.98 26.33
CA ASN A 332 7.16 -27.14 24.90
C ASN A 332 5.69 -26.88 24.60
N VAL A 333 5.41 -25.99 23.65
CA VAL A 333 4.10 -25.85 23.02
C VAL A 333 4.16 -26.42 21.60
N LYS A 334 3.06 -27.01 21.13
CA LYS A 334 2.98 -27.59 19.78
C LYS A 334 1.95 -26.83 18.97
N VAL A 335 2.22 -26.69 17.68
CA VAL A 335 1.29 -26.10 16.71
C VAL A 335 1.05 -27.06 15.55
N LYS A 336 -0.19 -27.07 15.06
CA LYS A 336 -0.64 -27.87 13.92
C LYS A 336 -1.03 -26.95 12.77
N LEU A 337 -0.63 -27.34 11.57
CA LEU A 337 -0.90 -26.66 10.32
C LEU A 337 -1.53 -27.63 9.32
N VAL A 338 -2.67 -27.23 8.76
CA VAL A 338 -3.29 -27.87 7.61
C VAL A 338 -3.26 -26.87 6.46
N ALA A 339 -2.52 -27.20 5.42
CA ALA A 339 -2.35 -26.36 4.24
C ALA A 339 -2.22 -27.22 2.98
N SER A 340 -2.58 -26.64 1.84
CA SER A 340 -2.53 -27.29 0.54
C SER A 340 -2.06 -26.31 -0.54
N ASP A 341 -1.38 -26.84 -1.54
CA ASP A 341 -1.08 -26.12 -2.77
C ASP A 341 -2.13 -26.47 -3.86
N PRO A 342 -2.78 -25.49 -4.52
CA PRO A 342 -3.81 -25.78 -5.51
C PRO A 342 -3.32 -26.56 -6.74
N GLU A 343 -2.05 -26.41 -7.11
CA GLU A 343 -1.39 -27.12 -8.21
C GLU A 343 -0.68 -28.40 -7.74
N LYS A 344 -0.72 -28.67 -6.43
CA LYS A 344 -0.05 -29.78 -5.74
C LYS A 344 1.47 -29.70 -5.83
N ASP A 345 2.02 -28.48 -5.91
CA ASP A 345 3.45 -28.26 -5.81
C ASP A 345 3.97 -28.61 -4.42
N ALA A 346 5.24 -29.00 -4.35
CA ALA A 346 5.88 -29.35 -3.09
C ALA A 346 6.15 -28.09 -2.27
N MET A 347 5.56 -28.01 -1.08
CA MET A 347 5.73 -26.87 -0.18
C MET A 347 6.91 -27.04 0.77
N THR A 348 7.54 -25.93 1.12
CA THR A 348 8.46 -25.80 2.26
C THR A 348 7.85 -24.92 3.34
N ALA A 349 8.25 -25.13 4.60
CA ALA A 349 7.78 -24.34 5.73
C ALA A 349 8.96 -23.77 6.52
N GLU A 350 8.92 -22.46 6.75
CA GLU A 350 9.81 -21.75 7.65
C GLU A 350 9.02 -21.32 8.89
N TRP A 351 9.57 -21.63 10.06
CA TRP A 351 8.94 -21.35 11.35
C TRP A 351 9.80 -20.38 12.14
N VAL A 352 9.20 -19.28 12.60
CA VAL A 352 9.90 -18.21 13.31
C VAL A 352 9.19 -17.90 14.63
N LEU A 353 9.96 -17.73 15.69
CA LEU A 353 9.47 -17.19 16.97
C LEU A 353 10.05 -15.79 17.16
N LEU A 354 9.18 -14.79 17.31
CA LEU A 354 9.56 -13.43 17.67
C LEU A 354 9.02 -13.08 19.05
N ARG A 355 9.70 -12.19 19.76
CA ARG A 355 9.06 -11.50 20.88
C ARG A 355 7.96 -10.60 20.35
N GLU A 356 6.80 -10.63 21.01
CA GLU A 356 5.67 -9.78 20.64
C GLU A 356 6.02 -8.31 20.93
N THR A 357 5.64 -7.43 20.01
CA THR A 357 5.74 -6.00 20.25
C THR A 357 4.46 -5.55 20.95
N ASN A 358 4.57 -4.64 21.92
CA ASN A 358 3.40 -4.01 22.56
C ASN A 358 2.96 -2.73 21.84
N GLN A 359 3.51 -2.47 20.64
CA GLN A 359 3.24 -1.31 19.81
C GLN A 359 2.46 -1.76 18.56
N TYR A 360 1.13 -1.68 18.63
CA TYR A 360 0.24 -2.13 17.55
C TYR A 360 -0.34 -1.00 16.70
N GLU A 361 -0.31 0.23 17.22
CA GLU A 361 -0.92 1.41 16.62
C GLU A 361 0.18 2.46 16.43
N THR A 362 0.88 2.38 15.30
CA THR A 362 1.96 3.31 14.95
C THR A 362 1.52 4.35 13.93
N GLY A 363 0.33 4.21 13.33
CA GLY A 363 -0.11 5.06 12.22
C GLY A 363 0.88 5.01 11.04
N GLY A 364 1.42 3.83 10.74
CA GLY A 364 2.38 3.67 9.66
C GLY A 364 3.84 4.03 9.99
N ASP A 365 4.20 4.35 11.24
CA ASP A 365 5.62 4.62 11.55
C ASP A 365 6.50 3.37 11.40
N PHE A 366 7.80 3.60 11.13
CA PHE A 366 8.77 2.52 11.00
C PHE A 366 8.94 1.76 12.32
N MET A 367 8.95 0.43 12.24
CA MET A 367 9.33 -0.45 13.32
C MET A 367 10.40 -1.44 12.87
N ALA A 368 11.40 -1.64 13.73
CA ALA A 368 12.39 -2.68 13.51
C ALA A 368 11.78 -4.06 13.80
N THR A 369 12.10 -5.04 12.97
CA THR A 369 11.73 -6.44 13.22
C THR A 369 12.46 -6.94 14.47
N PRO A 370 11.76 -7.53 15.46
CA PRO A 370 12.40 -8.14 16.62
C PRO A 370 13.37 -9.27 16.24
N GLU A 371 14.32 -9.55 17.13
CA GLU A 371 15.25 -10.68 16.96
C GLU A 371 14.50 -12.01 16.85
N GLN A 372 14.91 -12.85 15.89
CA GLN A 372 14.38 -14.19 15.72
C GLN A 372 14.99 -15.17 16.73
N LEU A 373 14.14 -15.87 17.46
CA LEU A 373 14.54 -16.89 18.44
C LEU A 373 14.61 -18.28 17.79
N ALA A 374 15.45 -18.43 16.77
CA ALA A 374 15.52 -19.66 15.94
C ALA A 374 15.81 -20.94 16.77
N LYS A 375 16.56 -20.81 17.88
CA LYS A 375 16.88 -21.93 18.78
C LYS A 375 15.68 -22.48 19.54
N SER A 376 14.56 -21.77 19.57
CA SER A 376 13.32 -22.21 20.22
C SER A 376 12.44 -23.06 19.32
N VAL A 377 12.78 -23.21 18.04
CA VAL A 377 11.95 -23.93 17.05
C VAL A 377 12.52 -25.33 16.80
N HIS A 378 11.70 -26.36 16.98
CA HIS A 378 12.07 -27.76 16.86
C HIS A 378 11.01 -28.55 16.09
N ASP A 379 11.36 -29.76 15.62
CA ASP A 379 10.47 -30.68 14.90
C ASP A 379 9.66 -30.01 13.78
N ALA A 380 10.25 -29.01 13.12
CA ALA A 380 9.58 -28.18 12.13
C ALA A 380 9.31 -28.96 10.84
N SER A 381 8.08 -28.84 10.34
CA SER A 381 7.63 -29.47 9.10
C SER A 381 6.54 -28.62 8.43
N THR A 382 6.01 -29.09 7.30
CA THR A 382 4.87 -28.46 6.62
C THR A 382 3.54 -28.65 7.33
N THR A 383 3.49 -29.44 8.41
CA THR A 383 2.26 -29.76 9.16
C THR A 383 2.27 -29.28 10.60
N GLY A 384 3.38 -28.72 11.07
CA GLY A 384 3.51 -28.23 12.43
C GLY A 384 4.96 -28.06 12.90
N ALA A 385 5.09 -27.57 14.13
CA ALA A 385 6.36 -27.41 14.83
C ALA A 385 6.17 -27.53 16.35
N THR A 386 7.25 -27.82 17.05
CA THR A 386 7.36 -27.73 18.52
C THR A 386 8.14 -26.47 18.87
N ILE A 387 7.64 -25.64 19.79
CA ILE A 387 8.30 -24.43 20.25
C ILE A 387 8.68 -24.58 21.72
N THR A 388 9.98 -24.52 22.03
CA THR A 388 10.46 -24.42 23.40
C THR A 388 10.39 -22.96 23.85
N LEU A 389 9.59 -22.72 24.89
CA LEU A 389 9.33 -21.38 25.40
C LEU A 389 10.60 -20.73 25.97
N PRO A 390 10.94 -19.49 25.58
CA PRO A 390 12.13 -18.77 26.03
C PRO A 390 12.23 -18.58 27.55
N ALA A 391 13.42 -18.26 28.04
CA ALA A 391 13.69 -18.03 29.45
C ALA A 391 12.98 -16.78 30.02
N GLN A 392 12.77 -15.76 29.18
CA GLN A 392 12.15 -14.50 29.59
C GLN A 392 10.63 -14.62 29.50
N ALA A 393 9.93 -14.29 30.58
CA ALA A 393 8.48 -14.18 30.59
C ALA A 393 7.99 -13.05 29.68
N GLY A 394 6.80 -13.22 29.10
CA GLY A 394 6.18 -12.27 28.20
C GLY A 394 5.45 -12.93 27.04
N VAL A 395 4.91 -12.09 26.17
CA VAL A 395 4.22 -12.54 24.96
C VAL A 395 5.22 -12.70 23.82
N TYR A 396 5.08 -13.79 23.08
CA TYR A 396 5.82 -14.09 21.87
C TYR A 396 4.82 -14.41 20.76
N ARG A 397 5.31 -14.49 19.54
CA ARG A 397 4.49 -14.78 18.38
C ARG A 397 5.19 -15.77 17.47
N ILE A 398 4.48 -16.86 17.19
CA ILE A 398 4.90 -17.91 16.28
C ILE A 398 4.42 -17.53 14.89
N TYR A 399 5.30 -17.60 13.90
CA TYR A 399 5.00 -17.40 12.49
C TYR A 399 5.30 -18.68 11.72
N VAL A 400 4.50 -18.93 10.69
CA VAL A 400 4.82 -19.89 9.64
C VAL A 400 4.76 -19.19 8.29
N TYR A 401 5.78 -19.44 7.46
CA TYR A 401 5.86 -19.02 6.07
C TYR A 401 5.95 -20.27 5.20
N LEU A 402 4.91 -20.53 4.41
CA LEU A 402 4.89 -21.57 3.39
C LEU A 402 5.38 -21.01 2.06
N ARG A 403 6.15 -21.79 1.30
CA ARG A 403 6.58 -21.46 -0.07
C ARG A 403 6.39 -22.66 -0.99
N ASP A 404 5.82 -22.44 -2.17
CA ASP A 404 5.55 -23.46 -3.20
C ASP A 404 6.75 -23.73 -4.13
N GLY A 405 7.81 -22.92 -4.06
CA GLY A 405 8.95 -22.99 -4.99
C GLY A 405 8.66 -22.45 -6.40
N LYS A 406 7.49 -21.85 -6.61
CA LYS A 406 7.00 -21.21 -7.84
C LYS A 406 6.73 -19.70 -7.67
N GLY A 407 7.16 -19.13 -6.55
CA GLY A 407 7.02 -17.71 -6.23
C GLY A 407 5.73 -17.36 -5.48
N GLY A 408 4.97 -18.37 -5.04
CA GLY A 408 3.81 -18.23 -4.18
C GLY A 408 4.06 -18.71 -2.75
N GLY A 409 3.32 -18.13 -1.81
CA GLY A 409 3.45 -18.47 -0.41
C GLY A 409 2.21 -18.17 0.43
N ALA A 410 2.23 -18.65 1.66
CA ALA A 410 1.19 -18.39 2.65
C ALA A 410 1.78 -18.13 4.03
N THR A 411 1.10 -17.30 4.82
CA THR A 411 1.54 -16.93 6.16
C THR A 411 0.45 -17.16 7.19
N GLY A 412 0.86 -17.63 8.37
CA GLY A 412 0.00 -17.72 9.55
C GLY A 412 0.77 -17.30 10.78
N THR A 413 0.07 -16.78 11.79
CA THR A 413 0.70 -16.45 13.06
C THR A 413 -0.20 -16.74 14.27
N LEU A 414 0.42 -17.07 15.40
CA LEU A 414 -0.24 -17.33 16.68
C LEU A 414 0.55 -16.68 17.82
N PRO A 415 -0.08 -15.83 18.67
CA PRO A 415 0.55 -15.33 19.88
C PRO A 415 0.60 -16.43 20.97
N VAL A 416 1.68 -16.47 21.74
CA VAL A 416 1.94 -17.45 22.81
C VAL A 416 2.47 -16.74 24.05
N LEU A 417 2.02 -17.16 25.24
CA LEU A 417 2.43 -16.57 26.51
C LEU A 417 3.47 -17.42 27.25
N VAL A 418 4.61 -16.84 27.59
CA VAL A 418 5.56 -17.38 28.57
C VAL A 418 5.24 -16.76 29.93
N LYS A 419 4.88 -17.60 30.90
CA LYS A 419 4.46 -17.20 32.24
C LYS A 419 5.62 -16.90 33.17
#